data_AF-A0AA35TZR9-F1
#
_entry.id   AF-A0AA35TZR9-F1
#
_cell.length_a   1.000
_cell.length_b   1.000
_cell.length_c   1.000
_cell.angle_alpha   90.00
_cell.angle_beta   90.00
_cell.angle_gamma   90.00
#
_symmetry.space_group_name_H-M   'P 1'
#
loop_
_entity.id
_entity.type
_entity.pdbx_description
1 polymer ?
#
loop_
_entity_poly.entity_id
_entity_poly.type
_entity_poly.pdbx_seq_one_letter_code
_entity_poly.pdbx_strand_id
1 'polypeptide(L)'
;MTAGGLGLLFPSCQEILPIQGYRSLHNLTKLSKLEVPRNIMDAILPIKDDDAAIQKFGISFAVNMCKELLNSGLVNGLHFYTLNREVATISILTELGMWCDDPLSLKTLPWKAPASHKRCAEDVRPIFWAQRPKSYIHRY
;
A
#
# COMPACT_ATOMS: atom_id res chain seq x y z
N MET A 1 12.35 -21.66 -9.62
CA MET A 1 12.58 -22.12 -8.23
C MET A 1 11.50 -21.50 -7.36
N THR A 2 10.44 -22.24 -7.05
CA THR A 2 9.43 -21.78 -6.09
C THR A 2 9.99 -21.97 -4.67
N ALA A 3 9.81 -20.96 -3.81
CA ALA A 3 10.37 -20.93 -2.45
C ALA A 3 9.92 -22.10 -1.55
N GLY A 4 8.91 -22.88 -1.95
CA GLY A 4 8.42 -24.04 -1.20
C GLY A 4 9.39 -25.23 -1.11
N GLY A 5 10.43 -25.30 -1.93
CA GLY A 5 11.39 -26.42 -1.91
C GLY A 5 12.47 -26.35 -0.82
N LEU A 6 12.65 -25.20 -0.16
CA LEU A 6 13.80 -24.94 0.73
C LEU A 6 13.46 -25.01 2.23
N GLY A 7 12.22 -25.33 2.61
CA GLY A 7 11.82 -25.42 4.02
C GLY A 7 11.85 -24.09 4.80
N LEU A 8 11.96 -22.95 4.11
CA LEU A 8 11.86 -21.62 4.73
C LEU A 8 10.39 -21.25 4.96
N LEU A 9 9.97 -21.23 6.24
CA LEU A 9 8.61 -20.86 6.70
C LEU A 9 8.40 -19.35 6.92
N PHE A 10 9.16 -18.48 6.25
CA PHE A 10 9.00 -17.04 6.44
C PHE A 10 7.73 -16.53 5.75
N PRO A 11 6.98 -15.58 6.34
CA PRO A 11 5.84 -14.96 5.68
C PRO A 11 6.29 -14.31 4.37
N SER A 12 5.81 -14.81 3.24
CA SER A 12 6.01 -14.21 1.93
C SER A 12 5.17 -12.94 1.85
N CYS A 13 5.84 -11.78 1.81
CA CYS A 13 5.22 -10.50 1.49
C CYS A 13 5.50 -10.18 0.02
N GLN A 14 4.45 -9.90 -0.75
CA GLN A 14 4.60 -9.58 -2.17
C GLN A 14 4.65 -8.06 -2.36
N GLU A 15 5.66 -7.61 -3.09
CA GLU A 15 5.84 -6.21 -3.45
C GLU A 15 5.04 -5.84 -4.70
N ILE A 16 4.27 -4.75 -4.63
CA ILE A 16 3.38 -4.29 -5.69
C ILE A 16 3.62 -2.80 -5.93
N LEU A 17 3.88 -2.46 -7.19
CA LEU A 17 4.01 -1.07 -7.63
C LEU A 17 2.89 -0.74 -8.63
N PRO A 18 1.91 0.07 -8.25
CA PRO A 18 0.85 0.52 -9.16
C PRO A 18 1.39 1.36 -10.31
N ILE A 19 0.92 1.11 -11.52
CA ILE A 19 1.25 1.95 -12.69
C ILE A 19 0.46 3.26 -12.58
N GLN A 20 1.18 4.39 -12.60
CA GLN A 20 0.60 5.73 -12.40
C GLN A 20 0.75 6.67 -13.60
N GLY A 21 1.38 6.22 -14.68
CA GLY A 21 1.65 7.01 -15.88
C GLY A 21 2.78 6.43 -16.72
N TYR A 22 2.84 6.79 -18.01
CA TYR A 22 3.80 6.22 -18.97
C TYR A 22 5.26 6.57 -18.59
N ARG A 23 5.51 7.82 -18.22
CA ARG A 23 6.84 8.28 -17.81
C ARG A 23 7.32 7.59 -16.53
N SER A 24 6.43 7.36 -15.57
CA SER A 24 6.75 6.64 -14.33
C SER A 24 7.13 5.18 -14.61
N LEU A 25 6.40 4.52 -15.51
CA LEU A 25 6.70 3.16 -15.94
C LEU A 25 8.07 3.08 -16.62
N HIS A 26 8.37 4.01 -17.53
CA HIS A 26 9.66 4.04 -18.22
C HIS A 26 10.84 4.40 -17.30
N ASN A 27 10.61 5.21 -16.26
CA ASN A 27 11.64 5.46 -15.24
C ASN A 27 11.86 4.22 -14.36
N LEU A 28 10.80 3.50 -14.03
CA LEU A 28 10.87 2.27 -13.24
C LEU A 28 11.68 1.19 -13.96
N THR A 29 11.45 0.97 -15.26
CA THR A 29 12.21 -0.02 -16.04
C THR A 29 13.69 0.30 -16.06
N LYS A 30 14.04 1.58 -16.20
CA LYS A 30 15.44 2.04 -16.13
C LYS A 30 16.08 1.77 -14.76
N LEU A 31 15.33 1.99 -13.68
CA LEU A 31 15.84 1.80 -12.32
C LEU A 31 15.95 0.32 -11.93
N SER A 32 14.95 -0.48 -12.31
CA SER A 32 14.86 -1.90 -11.96
C SER A 32 15.62 -2.82 -12.91
N LYS A 33 16.00 -2.33 -14.11
CA LYS A 33 16.56 -3.12 -15.22
C LYS A 33 15.64 -4.29 -15.63
N LEU A 34 14.34 -4.17 -15.35
CA LEU A 34 13.32 -5.14 -15.73
C LEU A 34 12.62 -4.65 -16.99
N GLU A 35 12.28 -5.61 -17.86
CA GLU A 35 11.46 -5.36 -19.04
C GLU A 35 9.98 -5.43 -18.69
N VAL A 36 9.18 -4.51 -19.23
CA VAL A 36 7.73 -4.55 -19.07
C VAL A 36 7.17 -5.64 -19.98
N PRO A 37 6.35 -6.56 -19.45
CA PRO A 37 5.64 -7.55 -20.25
C PRO A 37 4.89 -6.94 -21.45
N ARG A 38 4.96 -7.60 -22.61
CA ARG A 38 4.38 -7.08 -23.87
C ARG A 38 2.88 -6.78 -23.76
N ASN A 39 2.13 -7.65 -23.08
CA ASN A 39 0.70 -7.46 -22.81
C ASN A 39 0.37 -6.14 -22.10
N ILE A 40 1.25 -5.68 -21.19
CA ILE A 40 1.07 -4.40 -20.50
C ILE A 40 1.39 -3.24 -21.43
N MET A 41 2.45 -3.35 -22.24
CA MET A 41 2.78 -2.30 -23.21
C MET A 41 1.74 -2.15 -24.31
N ASP A 42 1.22 -3.25 -24.85
CA ASP A 42 0.18 -3.22 -25.88
C ASP A 42 -1.10 -2.53 -25.38
N ALA A 43 -1.41 -2.65 -24.08
CA ALA A 43 -2.54 -1.96 -23.46
C ALA A 43 -2.28 -0.48 -23.17
N ILE A 44 -1.03 -0.09 -22.88
CA ILE A 44 -0.66 1.29 -22.51
C ILE A 44 -0.34 2.15 -23.74
N LEU A 45 0.23 1.59 -24.81
CA LEU A 45 0.61 2.32 -26.02
C LEU A 45 -0.53 3.15 -26.64
N PRO A 46 -1.78 2.66 -26.73
CA PRO A 46 -2.90 3.45 -27.28
C PRO A 46 -3.30 4.64 -26.40
N ILE A 47 -3.04 4.55 -25.09
CA ILE A 47 -3.44 5.54 -24.08
C ILE A 47 -2.24 6.32 -23.52
N LYS A 48 -1.09 6.27 -24.19
CA LYS A 48 0.20 6.79 -23.69
C LYS A 48 0.18 8.27 -23.29
N ASP A 49 -0.71 9.06 -23.90
CA ASP A 49 -0.83 10.51 -23.71
C ASP A 49 -1.92 10.89 -22.69
N ASP A 50 -2.67 9.91 -22.16
CA ASP A 50 -3.71 10.09 -21.14
C ASP A 50 -3.29 9.40 -19.83
N ASP A 51 -2.64 10.17 -18.95
CA ASP A 51 -2.19 9.68 -17.65
C ASP A 51 -3.35 9.19 -16.75
N ALA A 52 -4.56 9.75 -16.90
CA ALA A 52 -5.71 9.33 -16.11
C ALA A 52 -6.21 7.94 -16.56
N ALA A 53 -6.26 7.70 -17.87
CA ALA A 53 -6.57 6.39 -18.43
C ALA A 53 -5.52 5.34 -18.02
N ILE A 54 -4.24 5.69 -18.06
CA ILE A 54 -3.15 4.80 -17.63
C ILE A 54 -3.26 4.46 -16.14
N GLN A 55 -3.53 5.46 -15.30
CA GLN A 55 -3.72 5.24 -13.87
C GLN A 55 -4.88 4.28 -13.60
N LYS A 56 -6.03 4.47 -14.26
CA LYS A 56 -7.20 3.60 -14.11
C LYS A 56 -6.88 2.16 -14.54
N PHE A 57 -6.18 1.99 -15.66
CA PHE A 57 -5.70 0.68 -16.11
C PHE A 57 -4.75 0.06 -15.08
N GLY A 58 -3.79 0.83 -14.57
CA GLY A 58 -2.83 0.39 -13.56
C GLY A 58 -3.48 -0.06 -12.25
N ILE A 59 -4.51 0.65 -11.79
CA ILE A 59 -5.31 0.28 -10.62
C ILE A 59 -6.02 -1.05 -10.87
N SER A 60 -6.78 -1.17 -11.96
CA SER A 60 -7.54 -2.39 -12.27
C SER A 60 -6.62 -3.61 -12.43
N PHE A 61 -5.49 -3.43 -13.11
CA PHE A 61 -4.48 -4.48 -13.27
C PHE A 61 -3.89 -4.91 -11.92
N ALA A 62 -3.51 -3.96 -11.07
CA ALA A 62 -2.97 -4.24 -9.75
C ALA A 62 -4.01 -4.94 -8.85
N VAL A 63 -5.28 -4.53 -8.89
CA VAL A 63 -6.37 -5.18 -8.14
C VAL A 63 -6.53 -6.63 -8.56
N ASN A 64 -6.56 -6.93 -9.86
CA ASN A 64 -6.68 -8.31 -10.34
C ASN A 64 -5.50 -9.18 -9.91
N MET A 65 -4.28 -8.67 -10.04
CA MET A 65 -3.07 -9.35 -9.57
C MET A 65 -3.10 -9.59 -8.06
N CYS A 66 -3.50 -8.59 -7.26
CA CYS A 66 -3.64 -8.74 -5.81
C CYS A 66 -4.69 -9.79 -5.44
N LYS A 67 -5.83 -9.83 -6.14
CA LYS A 67 -6.87 -10.84 -5.93
C LYS A 67 -6.34 -12.25 -6.21
N GLU A 68 -5.62 -12.44 -7.31
CA GLU A 68 -4.98 -13.73 -7.62
C GLU A 68 -3.98 -14.15 -6.55
N LEU A 69 -3.14 -13.23 -6.08
CA LEU A 69 -2.16 -13.49 -5.03
C LEU A 69 -2.82 -13.84 -3.69
N LEU A 70 -3.84 -13.09 -3.27
CA LEU A 70 -4.58 -13.37 -2.04
C LEU A 70 -5.34 -14.69 -2.12
N ASN A 71 -5.96 -15.00 -3.27
CA ASN A 71 -6.67 -16.26 -3.50
C ASN A 71 -5.74 -17.48 -3.57
N SER A 72 -4.46 -17.28 -3.90
CA SER A 72 -3.48 -18.37 -3.94
C SER A 72 -3.17 -18.95 -2.55
N GLY A 73 -3.45 -18.22 -1.47
CA GLY A 73 -3.16 -18.62 -0.10
C GLY A 73 -1.66 -18.69 0.26
N LEU A 74 -0.78 -18.32 -0.69
CA LEU A 74 0.68 -18.32 -0.50
C LEU A 74 1.21 -17.02 0.13
N VAL A 75 0.38 -15.98 0.19
CA VAL A 75 0.79 -14.63 0.57
C VAL A 75 0.00 -14.20 1.80
N ASN A 76 0.73 -13.77 2.83
CA ASN A 76 0.15 -13.37 4.12
C ASN A 76 -0.06 -11.85 4.22
N GLY A 77 0.47 -11.08 3.25
CA GLY A 77 0.37 -9.64 3.23
C GLY A 77 0.88 -9.04 1.92
N LEU A 78 0.39 -7.83 1.60
CA LEU A 78 0.75 -7.07 0.41
C LEU A 78 1.55 -5.84 0.83
N HIS A 79 2.67 -5.57 0.14
CA HIS A 79 3.47 -4.37 0.34
C HIS A 79 3.39 -3.48 -0.90
N PHE A 80 2.81 -2.29 -0.73
CA PHE A 80 2.63 -1.34 -1.82
C PHE A 80 3.72 -0.27 -1.86
N TYR A 81 4.35 -0.11 -3.01
CA TYR A 81 5.20 1.04 -3.31
C TYR A 81 4.32 2.23 -3.72
N THR A 82 4.13 3.17 -2.79
CA THR A 82 3.23 4.32 -3.00
C THR A 82 3.86 5.45 -3.81
N LEU A 83 5.20 5.54 -3.84
CA LEU A 83 5.95 6.65 -4.44
C LEU A 83 5.45 8.04 -3.99
N ASN A 84 5.07 8.16 -2.71
CA ASN A 84 4.46 9.36 -2.10
C ASN A 84 3.14 9.80 -2.76
N ARG A 85 2.40 8.86 -3.40
CA ARG A 85 1.06 9.09 -3.94
C ARG A 85 0.05 8.13 -3.32
N GLU A 86 -1.01 8.70 -2.79
CA GLU A 86 -2.04 8.01 -2.02
C GLU A 86 -3.17 7.46 -2.90
N VAL A 87 -3.57 8.19 -3.95
CA VAL A 87 -4.80 7.92 -4.72
C VAL A 87 -4.85 6.50 -5.28
N ALA A 88 -3.79 6.06 -5.96
CA ALA A 88 -3.74 4.73 -6.57
C ALA A 88 -3.79 3.62 -5.52
N THR A 89 -3.03 3.76 -4.43
CA THR A 89 -2.93 2.74 -3.38
C THR A 89 -4.24 2.62 -2.61
N ILE A 90 -4.87 3.74 -2.25
CA ILE A 90 -6.17 3.75 -1.57
C ILE A 90 -7.24 3.14 -2.47
N SER A 91 -7.27 3.48 -3.76
CA SER A 91 -8.24 2.91 -4.71
C SER A 91 -8.11 1.38 -4.79
N ILE A 92 -6.87 0.86 -4.89
CA ILE A 92 -6.62 -0.58 -4.89
C ILE A 92 -7.09 -1.22 -3.58
N LEU A 93 -6.72 -0.67 -2.43
CA LEU A 93 -7.12 -1.21 -1.12
C LEU A 93 -8.64 -1.20 -0.92
N THR A 94 -9.31 -0.17 -1.44
CA THR A 94 -10.77 -0.03 -1.39
C THR A 94 -11.45 -1.09 -2.27
N GLU A 95 -10.97 -1.29 -3.51
CA GLU A 95 -11.48 -2.33 -4.42
C GLU A 95 -11.19 -3.76 -3.93
N LEU A 96 -10.15 -3.95 -3.12
CA LEU A 96 -9.85 -5.22 -2.45
C LEU A 96 -10.69 -5.43 -1.17
N GLY A 97 -11.45 -4.43 -0.71
CA GLY A 97 -12.20 -4.50 0.55
C GLY A 97 -11.31 -4.52 1.79
N MET A 98 -10.06 -4.06 1.67
CA MET A 98 -9.08 -4.02 2.77
C MET A 98 -8.91 -2.61 3.35
N TRP A 99 -9.59 -1.62 2.79
CA TRP A 99 -9.61 -0.26 3.30
C TRP A 99 -10.72 -0.08 4.35
N CYS A 100 -10.40 0.63 5.43
CA CYS A 100 -11.35 0.95 6.48
C CYS A 100 -11.82 2.40 6.32
N ASP A 101 -13.06 2.59 5.90
CA ASP A 101 -13.66 3.92 5.69
C ASP A 101 -14.01 4.63 7.00
N ASP A 102 -14.29 3.88 8.07
CA ASP A 102 -14.54 4.42 9.40
C ASP A 102 -13.50 3.94 10.43
N PRO A 103 -12.29 4.52 10.43
CA PRO A 103 -11.27 4.18 11.41
C PRO A 103 -11.60 4.71 12.82
N LEU A 104 -12.64 5.54 12.99
CA LEU A 104 -13.04 6.05 14.32
C LEU A 104 -13.74 4.97 15.12
N SER A 105 -14.52 4.10 14.46
CA SER A 105 -15.17 2.94 15.10
C SER A 105 -14.17 1.99 15.77
N LEU A 106 -12.93 1.94 15.28
CA LEU A 106 -11.86 1.09 15.81
C LEU A 106 -11.07 1.74 16.96
N LYS A 107 -11.32 3.02 17.29
CA LYS A 107 -10.57 3.70 18.33
C LYS A 107 -11.00 3.23 19.71
N THR A 108 -10.06 2.66 20.45
CA THR A 108 -10.24 2.28 21.86
C THR A 108 -10.08 3.45 22.83
N LEU A 109 -9.36 4.51 22.42
CA LEU A 109 -9.09 5.69 23.22
C LEU A 109 -9.55 6.97 22.49
N PRO A 110 -9.95 8.02 23.22
CA PRO A 110 -10.37 9.29 22.61
C PRO A 110 -9.20 10.06 21.97
N TRP A 111 -7.96 9.64 22.19
CA TRP A 111 -6.76 10.13 21.51
C TRP A 111 -6.01 9.02 20.77
N LYS A 112 -5.14 9.40 19.84
CA LYS A 112 -4.28 8.45 19.13
C LYS A 112 -3.26 7.84 20.09
N ALA A 113 -3.29 6.51 20.22
CA ALA A 113 -2.30 5.75 20.97
C ALA A 113 -0.89 5.94 20.37
N PRO A 114 0.15 6.11 21.20
CA PRO A 114 1.51 6.25 20.72
C PRO A 114 2.04 4.90 20.22
N ALA A 115 2.82 4.90 19.14
CA ALA A 115 3.52 3.70 18.65
C ALA A 115 4.80 3.38 19.44
N SER A 116 5.17 4.21 20.42
CA SER A 116 6.38 4.04 21.21
C SER A 116 6.18 2.94 22.24
N HIS A 117 7.10 1.96 22.26
CA HIS A 117 7.08 0.86 23.22
C HIS A 117 7.07 1.36 24.68
N LYS A 118 7.78 2.45 25.00
CA LYS A 118 7.81 3.02 26.35
C LYS A 118 6.46 3.53 26.85
N ARG A 119 5.50 3.73 25.94
CA ARG A 119 4.19 4.34 26.22
C ARG A 119 3.03 3.45 25.77
N CYS A 120 3.29 2.17 25.47
CA CYS A 120 2.24 1.25 25.02
C CYS A 120 1.16 1.02 26.08
N ALA A 121 1.50 1.19 27.37
CA ALA A 121 0.58 1.05 28.50
C ALA A 121 -0.12 2.37 28.90
N GLU A 122 0.07 3.46 28.14
CA GLU A 122 -0.52 4.75 28.49
C GLU A 122 -1.99 4.85 28.08
N ASP A 123 -2.88 4.89 29.06
CA ASP A 123 -4.33 4.87 28.91
C ASP A 123 -5.04 6.12 29.44
N VAL A 124 -4.32 7.03 30.13
CA VAL A 124 -4.85 8.29 30.67
C VAL A 124 -3.97 9.48 30.28
N ARG A 125 -4.60 10.58 29.84
CA ARG A 125 -3.93 11.86 29.50
C ARG A 125 -4.66 13.07 30.07
N PRO A 126 -3.95 14.13 30.48
CA PRO A 126 -4.57 15.40 30.84
C PRO A 126 -5.30 16.02 29.64
N ILE A 127 -6.54 16.47 29.85
CA ILE A 127 -7.41 17.00 28.78
C ILE A 127 -6.85 18.26 28.10
N PHE A 128 -6.03 19.05 28.80
CA PHE A 128 -5.42 20.29 28.28
C PHE A 128 -4.61 20.08 26.99
N TRP A 129 -4.17 18.85 26.73
CA TRP A 129 -3.39 18.48 25.55
C TRP A 129 -4.20 17.86 24.41
N ALA A 130 -5.54 17.77 24.53
CA ALA A 130 -6.40 17.12 23.55
C ALA A 130 -6.21 17.68 22.12
N GLN A 131 -6.06 19.00 21.99
CA GLN A 131 -5.83 19.67 20.70
C GLN A 131 -4.35 19.75 20.29
N ARG A 132 -3.41 19.38 21.17
CA ARG A 132 -1.96 19.49 20.95
C ARG A 132 -1.22 18.20 21.31
N PRO A 133 -1.59 17.04 20.74
CA PRO A 133 -1.02 15.74 21.14
C PRO A 133 0.49 15.64 20.86
N LYS A 134 0.98 16.26 19.78
CA LYS A 134 2.42 16.30 19.46
C LYS A 134 3.24 17.01 20.54
N SER A 135 2.72 18.12 21.09
CA SER A 135 3.38 18.87 22.16
C SER A 135 3.43 18.08 23.46
N TYR A 136 2.38 17.33 23.77
CA TYR A 136 2.37 16.43 24.92
C TYR A 136 3.43 15.32 24.79
N ILE A 137 3.51 14.67 23.62
CA ILE A 137 4.52 13.63 23.36
C ILE A 137 5.96 14.18 23.42
N HIS A 138 6.16 15.44 23.05
CA HIS A 138 7.48 16.07 23.11
C HIS A 138 7.92 16.41 24.55
N ARG A 139 6.97 16.66 25.45
CA ARG A 139 7.25 17.09 26.84
C ARG A 139 7.35 15.93 27.83
N TYR A 140 6.70 14.81 27.55
CA TYR A 140 6.60 13.62 28.39
C TYR A 140 6.88 12.38 27.56
#